data_AF-A0A160TIC3-F1
#
_entry.id   AF-A0A160TIC3-F1
#
_cell.length_a   1.000
_cell.length_b   1.000
_cell.length_c   1.000
_cell.angle_alpha   90.00
_cell.angle_beta   90.00
_cell.angle_gamma   90.00
#
_symmetry.space_group_name_H-M   'P 1'
#
loop_
_entity.id
_entity.type
_entity.pdbx_description
1 polymer ?
#
loop_
_entity_poly.entity_id
_entity_poly.type
_entity_poly.pdbx_seq_one_letter_code
_entity_poly.pdbx_strand_id
1 'polypeptide(L)'
;MMHMPIAGAVAPPVLPEAMVMQAARLWREARNAGDPVQPVLYALFASHGYDMLAPTFDSVMTLCESRFDRSLCTGCPLAPSADERLLCRLLAFPEDLSRIAPCRNPGSGGIEAALGCALVSARIMAMAAMEGRPQ
;
A
#
# COMPACT_ATOMS: atom_id res chain seq x y z
N MET A 1 -30.85 13.59 -26.15
CA MET A 1 -30.29 13.45 -24.80
C MET A 1 -28.80 13.18 -24.95
N MET A 2 -27.95 14.09 -24.50
CA MET A 2 -26.50 13.92 -24.54
C MET A 2 -26.08 12.94 -23.44
N HIS A 3 -25.37 11.87 -23.80
CA HIS A 3 -24.63 11.09 -22.81
C HIS A 3 -23.41 11.91 -22.38
N MET A 4 -23.38 12.35 -21.12
CA MET A 4 -22.13 12.75 -20.49
C MET A 4 -21.31 11.48 -20.23
N PRO A 5 -20.02 11.45 -20.57
CA PRO A 5 -19.14 10.44 -20.04
C PRO A 5 -19.04 10.66 -18.52
N ILE A 6 -19.23 9.59 -17.75
CA ILE A 6 -18.87 9.55 -16.34
C ILE A 6 -17.39 9.91 -16.29
N ALA A 7 -17.09 11.10 -15.77
CA ALA A 7 -15.74 11.52 -15.46
C ALA A 7 -15.06 10.36 -14.71
N GLY A 8 -13.99 9.83 -15.29
CA GLY A 8 -13.24 8.71 -14.74
C GLY A 8 -13.04 8.98 -13.25
N ALA A 9 -13.42 8.02 -12.41
CA ALA A 9 -13.22 8.12 -10.97
C ALA A 9 -11.75 8.44 -10.74
N VAL A 10 -11.45 9.72 -10.49
CA VAL A 10 -10.14 10.17 -10.06
C VAL A 10 -9.94 9.43 -8.76
N ALA A 11 -9.03 8.46 -8.76
CA ALA A 11 -8.68 7.76 -7.55
C ALA A 11 -8.39 8.83 -6.47
N PRO A 12 -8.97 8.69 -5.27
CA PRO A 12 -8.78 9.68 -4.21
C PRO A 12 -7.28 9.93 -4.02
N PRO A 13 -6.87 11.12 -3.56
CA PRO A 13 -5.46 11.42 -3.35
C PRO A 13 -4.90 10.39 -2.36
N VAL A 14 -4.11 9.48 -2.90
CA VAL A 14 -3.31 8.48 -2.20
C VAL A 14 -1.87 8.73 -2.66
N LEU A 15 -0.89 8.25 -1.88
CA LEU A 15 0.52 8.30 -2.26
C LEU A 15 0.70 7.98 -3.75
N PRO A 16 1.55 8.72 -4.49
CA PRO A 16 1.81 8.43 -5.90
C PRO A 16 2.17 6.96 -6.09
N GLU A 17 1.62 6.30 -7.11
CA GLU A 17 1.87 4.86 -7.34
C GLU A 17 3.38 4.56 -7.43
N ALA A 18 4.16 5.46 -8.02
CA ALA A 18 5.62 5.35 -8.08
C ALA A 18 6.26 5.27 -6.68
N MET A 19 5.77 6.05 -5.72
CA MET A 19 6.24 6.02 -4.34
C MET A 19 5.82 4.73 -3.63
N VAL A 20 4.58 4.28 -3.83
CA VAL A 20 4.11 3.00 -3.28
C VAL A 20 4.96 1.85 -3.80
N MET A 21 5.23 1.81 -5.12
CA MET A 21 6.08 0.80 -5.74
C MET A 21 7.52 0.87 -5.20
N GLN A 22 8.09 2.07 -5.10
CA GLN A 22 9.44 2.25 -4.57
C GLN A 22 9.56 1.81 -3.11
N ALA A 23 8.59 2.18 -2.26
CA ALA A 23 8.52 1.74 -0.87
C ALA A 23 8.40 0.21 -0.78
N ALA A 24 7.55 -0.41 -1.60
CA ALA A 24 7.36 -1.87 -1.61
C ALA A 24 8.63 -2.62 -2.06
N ARG A 25 9.40 -2.06 -2.99
CA ARG A 25 10.68 -2.62 -3.44
C ARG A 25 11.74 -2.52 -2.36
N LEU A 26 11.94 -1.33 -1.78
CA LEU A 26 12.89 -1.12 -0.69
C LEU A 26 12.56 -1.98 0.54
N TRP A 27 11.28 -2.11 0.87
CA TRP A 27 10.80 -3.00 1.93
C TRP A 27 11.19 -4.45 1.66
N ARG A 28 10.99 -4.94 0.43
CA ARG A 28 11.33 -6.30 0.03
C ARG A 28 12.84 -6.52 0.04
N GLU A 29 13.62 -5.59 -0.49
CA GLU A 29 15.08 -5.65 -0.51
C GLU A 29 15.64 -5.73 0.91
N ALA A 30 15.23 -4.82 1.80
CA ALA A 30 15.65 -4.83 3.20
C ALA A 30 15.26 -6.14 3.91
N ARG A 31 14.02 -6.59 3.73
CA ARG A 31 13.54 -7.84 4.34
C ARG A 31 14.28 -9.08 3.82
N ASN A 32 14.61 -9.12 2.53
CA ASN A 32 15.38 -10.21 1.92
C ASN A 32 16.84 -10.21 2.38
N ALA A 33 17.42 -9.03 2.62
CA ALA A 33 18.79 -8.88 3.14
C ALA A 33 18.89 -9.13 4.66
N GLY A 34 17.75 -9.16 5.37
CA GLY A 34 17.71 -9.24 6.83
C GLY A 34 17.97 -7.88 7.52
N ASP A 35 17.90 -6.79 6.77
CA ASP A 35 18.13 -5.43 7.24
C ASP A 35 16.89 -4.85 7.95
N PRO A 36 17.08 -3.85 8.82
CA PRO A 36 15.96 -3.14 9.43
C PRO A 36 15.17 -2.37 8.36
N VAL A 37 13.90 -2.75 8.18
CA VAL A 37 12.99 -2.15 7.21
C VAL A 37 12.62 -0.69 7.54
N GLN A 38 12.37 -0.40 8.82
CA GLN A 38 11.87 0.90 9.28
C GLN A 38 12.76 2.08 8.88
N PRO A 39 14.10 2.05 9.08
CA PRO A 39 14.99 3.12 8.63
C PRO A 39 14.94 3.39 7.12
N VAL A 40 14.84 2.34 6.31
CA VAL A 40 14.82 2.46 4.85
C VAL A 40 13.50 3.12 4.39
N LEU A 41 12.38 2.67 4.94
CA LEU A 41 11.08 3.29 4.67
C LEU A 41 11.02 4.73 5.17
N TYR A 42 11.53 4.99 6.38
CA TYR A 42 11.59 6.33 6.95
C TYR A 42 12.38 7.27 6.05
N ALA A 43 13.57 6.88 5.58
CA ALA A 43 14.38 7.71 4.69
C ALA A 43 13.64 8.06 3.39
N LEU A 44 12.97 7.08 2.77
CA LEU A 44 12.17 7.32 1.56
C LEU A 44 11.03 8.31 1.83
N PHE A 45 10.22 8.05 2.85
CA PHE A 45 9.04 8.86 3.12
C PHE A 45 9.37 10.24 3.68
N ALA A 46 10.37 10.36 4.55
CA ALA A 46 10.82 11.62 5.13
C ALA A 46 11.32 12.60 4.06
N SER A 47 11.98 12.11 3.01
CA SER A 47 12.41 12.97 1.88
C SER A 47 11.25 13.63 1.13
N HIS A 48 10.02 13.17 1.36
CA HIS A 48 8.79 13.71 0.78
C HIS A 48 7.81 14.28 1.83
N GLY A 49 8.22 14.38 3.10
CA GLY A 49 7.37 14.87 4.20
C GLY A 49 6.31 13.86 4.68
N TYR A 50 6.53 12.57 4.45
CA TYR A 50 5.60 11.48 4.73
C TYR A 50 6.11 10.52 5.82
N ASP A 51 7.07 10.95 6.63
CA ASP A 51 7.82 10.12 7.58
C ASP A 51 6.93 9.26 8.50
N MET A 52 5.78 9.77 8.92
CA MET A 52 4.80 9.04 9.74
C MET A 52 4.18 7.80 9.04
N LEU A 53 4.30 7.68 7.71
CA LEU A 53 3.77 6.56 6.94
C LEU A 53 4.64 5.30 7.02
N ALA A 54 5.94 5.42 7.35
CA ALA A 54 6.86 4.28 7.42
C ALA A 54 6.35 3.10 8.28
N PRO A 55 5.91 3.30 9.54
CA PRO A 55 5.41 2.20 10.38
C PRO A 55 4.13 1.55 9.83
N THR A 56 3.29 2.35 9.18
CA THR A 56 2.00 1.85 8.67
C THR A 56 2.17 1.11 7.36
N PHE A 57 3.07 1.57 6.50
CA PHE A 57 3.42 0.87 5.28
C PHE A 57 4.05 -0.50 5.58
N ASP A 58 4.93 -0.58 6.58
CA ASP A 58 5.50 -1.86 7.05
C ASP A 58 4.40 -2.83 7.55
N SER A 59 3.44 -2.31 8.31
CA SER A 59 2.28 -3.08 8.77
C SER A 59 1.43 -3.60 7.61
N VAL A 60 1.13 -2.74 6.63
CA VAL A 60 0.38 -3.13 5.42
C VAL A 60 1.10 -4.26 4.68
N MET A 61 2.41 -4.14 4.45
CA MET A 61 3.20 -5.15 3.74
C MET A 61 3.21 -6.49 4.48
N THR A 62 3.43 -6.47 5.80
CA THR A 62 3.46 -7.68 6.64
C THR A 62 2.07 -8.36 6.71
N LEU A 63 1.00 -7.58 6.82
CA LEU A 63 -0.37 -8.09 6.84
C LEU A 63 -0.81 -8.61 5.48
N CYS A 64 -0.38 -8.00 4.38
CA CYS A 64 -0.57 -8.54 3.03
C CYS A 64 0.09 -9.91 2.89
N GLU A 65 1.36 -10.09 3.26
CA GLU A 65 2.02 -11.40 3.21
C GLU A 65 1.28 -12.44 4.07
N SER A 66 0.84 -12.05 5.27
CA SER A 66 0.10 -12.91 6.18
C SER A 66 -1.28 -13.30 5.62
N ARG A 67 -1.97 -12.37 4.95
CA ARG A 67 -3.30 -12.58 4.35
C ARG A 67 -3.24 -13.42 3.08
N PHE A 68 -2.17 -13.34 2.32
CA PHE A 68 -1.98 -14.12 1.09
C PHE A 68 -1.17 -15.41 1.31
N ASP A 69 -0.68 -15.65 2.53
CA ASP A 69 0.16 -16.81 2.89
C ASP A 69 1.36 -17.00 1.94
N ARG A 70 1.90 -15.87 1.45
CA ARG A 70 3.02 -15.85 0.50
C ARG A 70 3.75 -14.52 0.56
N SER A 71 5.00 -14.52 0.12
CA SER A 71 5.74 -13.28 -0.10
C SER A 71 5.17 -12.51 -1.30
N LEU A 72 5.03 -11.19 -1.14
CA LEU A 72 4.75 -10.25 -2.23
C LEU A 72 5.94 -10.18 -3.20
N CYS A 73 5.72 -10.49 -4.46
CA CYS A 73 6.68 -10.28 -5.53
C CYS A 73 6.73 -8.79 -5.87
N THR A 74 7.84 -8.11 -5.65
CA THR A 74 8.02 -6.68 -6.00
C THR A 74 9.30 -6.51 -6.82
N GLY A 75 9.41 -5.44 -7.62
CA GLY A 75 10.63 -5.11 -8.35
C GLY A 75 10.87 -5.88 -9.65
N CYS A 76 9.82 -6.35 -10.33
CA CYS A 76 10.00 -6.98 -11.65
C CYS A 76 10.54 -5.95 -12.68
N PRO A 77 11.63 -6.26 -13.42
CA PRO A 77 12.31 -5.29 -14.27
C PRO A 77 11.56 -4.97 -15.58
N LEU A 78 10.62 -5.82 -16.00
CA LEU A 78 9.89 -5.67 -17.28
C LEU A 78 8.57 -4.89 -17.15
N ALA A 79 7.94 -4.90 -15.97
CA ALA A 79 6.69 -4.20 -15.67
C ALA A 79 6.41 -4.26 -14.16
N PRO A 80 5.52 -3.40 -13.61
CA PRO A 80 5.06 -3.56 -12.25
C PRO A 80 4.55 -4.98 -12.01
N SER A 81 4.87 -5.58 -10.87
CA SER A 81 4.37 -6.91 -10.54
C SER A 81 2.85 -6.88 -10.32
N ALA A 82 2.21 -8.05 -10.36
CA ALA A 82 0.79 -8.15 -9.99
C ALA A 82 0.54 -7.66 -8.55
N ASP A 83 1.50 -7.86 -7.66
CA ASP A 83 1.40 -7.45 -6.25
C ASP A 83 1.59 -5.95 -6.05
N GLU A 84 2.46 -5.32 -6.83
CA GLU A 84 2.60 -3.85 -6.83
C GLU A 84 1.30 -3.17 -7.26
N ARG A 85 0.66 -3.68 -8.33
CA ARG A 85 -0.66 -3.18 -8.76
C ARG A 85 -1.75 -3.44 -7.71
N LEU A 86 -1.73 -4.63 -7.11
CA LEU A 86 -2.68 -4.98 -6.05
C LEU A 86 -2.53 -4.05 -4.85
N LEU A 87 -1.30 -3.76 -4.44
CA LEU A 87 -0.99 -2.88 -3.33
C LEU A 87 -1.44 -1.44 -3.60
N CYS A 88 -1.13 -0.89 -4.79
CA CYS A 88 -1.61 0.44 -5.19
C CYS A 88 -3.15 0.50 -5.15
N ARG A 89 -3.82 -0.52 -5.68
CA ARG A 89 -5.29 -0.62 -5.67
C ARG A 89 -5.85 -0.68 -4.26
N LEU A 90 -5.28 -1.49 -3.37
CA LEU A 90 -5.75 -1.64 -1.99
C LEU A 90 -5.53 -0.37 -1.15
N LEU A 91 -4.44 0.35 -1.37
CA LEU A 91 -4.21 1.64 -0.71
C LEU A 91 -5.16 2.72 -1.23
N ALA A 92 -5.49 2.72 -2.52
CA ALA A 92 -6.48 3.61 -3.11
C ALA A 92 -7.92 3.29 -2.67
N PHE A 93 -8.25 2.00 -2.64
CA PHE A 93 -9.59 1.47 -2.38
C PHE A 93 -9.53 0.34 -1.33
N PRO A 94 -9.37 0.65 -0.03
CA PRO A 94 -9.31 -0.36 1.03
C PRO A 94 -10.53 -1.30 1.05
N GLU A 95 -11.70 -0.83 0.61
CA GLU A 95 -12.93 -1.61 0.50
C GLU A 95 -12.84 -2.79 -0.48
N ASP A 96 -11.92 -2.74 -1.46
CA ASP A 96 -11.70 -3.83 -2.40
C ASP A 96 -11.07 -5.06 -1.73
N LEU A 97 -10.54 -4.95 -0.51
CA LEU A 97 -10.00 -6.08 0.26
C LEU A 97 -11.03 -7.20 0.42
N SER A 98 -12.28 -6.85 0.72
CA SER A 98 -13.39 -7.80 0.89
C SER A 98 -13.73 -8.59 -0.39
N ARG A 99 -13.36 -8.06 -1.56
CA ARG A 99 -13.61 -8.69 -2.86
C ARG A 99 -12.50 -9.65 -3.28
N ILE A 100 -11.39 -9.68 -2.54
CA ILE A 100 -10.24 -10.53 -2.83
C ILE A 100 -10.31 -11.79 -1.98
N ALA A 101 -10.50 -12.92 -2.66
CA ALA A 101 -10.54 -14.23 -2.03
C ALA A 101 -9.25 -14.49 -1.22
N PRO A 102 -9.35 -15.00 0.02
CA PRO A 102 -8.19 -15.46 0.76
C PRO A 102 -7.53 -16.67 0.11
N CYS A 103 -6.20 -16.68 0.10
CA CYS A 103 -5.42 -17.82 -0.36
C CYS A 103 -5.57 -19.04 0.57
N ARG A 104 -5.98 -18.84 1.83
CA ARG A 104 -6.22 -19.94 2.78
C ARG A 104 -7.26 -19.59 3.86
N ASN A 105 -8.03 -20.60 4.25
CA ASN A 105 -9.04 -20.73 5.32
C ASN A 105 -9.77 -19.44 5.80
N PRO A 106 -11.12 -19.35 5.71
CA PRO A 106 -11.92 -18.22 6.21
C PRO A 106 -11.87 -17.98 7.74
N GLY A 107 -11.04 -18.70 8.50
CA GLY A 107 -10.89 -18.56 9.95
C GLY A 107 -10.03 -17.38 10.42
N SER A 108 -9.51 -16.55 9.51
CA SER A 108 -8.58 -15.44 9.82
C SER A 108 -9.22 -14.06 9.73
N GLY A 109 -10.50 -13.92 10.13
CA GLY A 109 -11.20 -12.62 10.14
C GLY A 109 -10.43 -11.50 10.85
N GLY A 110 -9.60 -11.83 11.85
CA GLY A 110 -8.71 -10.88 12.51
C GLY A 110 -7.62 -10.28 11.61
N ILE A 111 -7.03 -11.07 10.70
CA ILE A 111 -6.00 -10.58 9.76
C ILE A 111 -6.63 -9.66 8.71
N GLU A 112 -7.81 -10.03 8.20
CA GLU A 112 -8.53 -9.19 7.23
C GLU A 112 -8.95 -7.85 7.84
N ALA A 113 -9.50 -7.87 9.06
CA ALA A 113 -9.84 -6.65 9.79
C ALA A 113 -8.59 -5.79 10.07
N ALA A 114 -7.49 -6.40 10.52
CA ALA A 114 -6.23 -5.71 10.77
C ALA A 114 -5.66 -5.08 9.49
N LEU A 115 -5.68 -5.81 8.37
CA LEU A 115 -5.23 -5.29 7.08
C LEU A 115 -6.12 -4.15 6.59
N GLY A 116 -7.44 -4.29 6.71
CA GLY A 116 -8.39 -3.22 6.40
C GLY A 116 -8.11 -1.96 7.22
N CYS A 117 -7.91 -2.09 8.53
CA CYS A 117 -7.51 -0.99 9.41
C CYS A 117 -6.19 -0.35 8.96
N ALA A 118 -5.15 -1.15 8.68
CA ALA A 118 -3.86 -0.65 8.24
C ALA A 118 -3.94 0.12 6.91
N LEU A 119 -4.72 -0.37 5.94
CA LEU A 119 -4.97 0.30 4.66
C LEU A 119 -5.70 1.63 4.85
N VAL A 120 -6.75 1.66 5.68
CA VAL A 120 -7.49 2.88 5.99
C VAL A 120 -6.61 3.90 6.72
N SER A 121 -5.84 3.47 7.72
CA SER A 121 -4.89 4.34 8.42
C SER A 121 -3.82 4.90 7.48
N ALA A 122 -3.22 4.07 6.62
CA ALA A 122 -2.23 4.52 5.64
C ALA A 122 -2.82 5.60 4.72
N ARG A 123 -4.04 5.40 4.25
CA ARG A 123 -4.74 6.37 3.40
C ARG A 123 -5.03 7.68 4.13
N ILE A 124 -5.50 7.63 5.38
CA ILE A 124 -5.74 8.84 6.20
C ILE A 124 -4.45 9.62 6.43
N MET A 125 -3.36 8.95 6.79
CA MET A 125 -2.06 9.61 6.98
C MET A 125 -1.50 10.19 5.70
N ALA A 126 -1.68 9.51 4.56
CA ALA A 126 -1.29 10.04 3.26
C ALA A 126 -2.06 11.32 2.92
N MET A 127 -3.39 11.32 3.12
CA MET A 127 -4.23 12.51 2.87
C MET A 127 -3.82 13.68 3.77
N ALA A 128 -3.66 13.44 5.09
CA ALA A 128 -3.25 14.47 6.04
C ALA A 128 -1.88 15.07 5.69
N ALA A 129 -0.92 14.23 5.28
CA ALA A 129 0.41 14.70 4.93
C ALA A 129 0.46 15.45 3.58
N MET A 130 -0.49 15.19 2.66
CA MET A 130 -0.64 15.96 1.43
C MET A 130 -1.32 17.31 1.65
N GLU A 131 -2.27 17.40 2.59
CA GLU A 131 -2.97 18.64 2.97
C GLU A 131 -2.08 19.63 3.73
N GLY A 132 -1.12 19.14 4.52
CA GLY A 132 -0.21 19.96 5.33
C GLY A 132 0.88 20.71 4.54
N ARG A 133 0.89 20.66 3.21
CA ARG A 133 1.96 21.29 2.41
C ARG A 133 1.62 22.77 2.09
N PRO A 134 2.45 23.75 2.53
CA PRO A 134 2.42 25.05 1.89
C PRO A 134 2.87 24.89 0.43
N GLN A 135 2.10 25.49 -0.50
CA GLN A 135 2.43 25.53 -1.92
C GLN A 135 3.68 26.36 -2.19
#